data_AF-A0A7W1SDG9-F1
#
_entry.id   AF-A0A7W1SDG9-F1
#
_cell.length_a   1.000
_cell.length_b   1.000
_cell.length_c   1.000
_cell.angle_alpha   90.00
_cell.angle_beta   90.00
_cell.angle_gamma   90.00
#
_symmetry.space_group_name_H-M   'P 1'
#
loop_
_entity.id
_entity.type
_entity.pdbx_description
1 polymer ?
#
loop_
_entity_poly.entity_id
_entity_poly.type
_entity_poly.pdbx_seq_one_letter_code
_entity_poly.pdbx_strand_id
1 'polypeptide(L)'
;MQGPHRIPCVFVLLLAAVALASPSAQAPTRIATTADALVASPLFFHGKQIVVRQALTGEGELTQLAETPRPVFVFWRERPSRSEGEIRGEFWDIGRFEEHDARLAAYNLRPMLDAVSSGRWPPRERLFVIVGASIVDSPPVQTPSLRDIALAPAQYEGRDVTLVGRFKGANLYGDLPQGVGKSKWDFVLQSADAAVWIANLRPRGRGFELDPTRRVDTGRWLQVTGTVRRDSTAVWIDGRSLALAEAREETPVDVVVPTIPKAPPPEVIFSAPVPDDFDVERDLPVRLQFSRDMAQQGFRSAVRVSYVGPNPPPPPDYTVAYNGATRSLEISFAEPLERFQVVKVELLEGVAAIDGQPLAPWSLTFTTGG
;
A
#
# COMPACT_ATOMS: atom_id res chain seq x y z
N MET A 1 31.53 -16.00 -70.75
CA MET A 1 30.35 -16.89 -70.86
C MET A 1 30.39 -17.82 -69.66
N GLN A 2 29.82 -17.40 -68.53
CA GLN A 2 28.46 -17.73 -68.06
C GLN A 2 28.25 -19.22 -67.77
N GLY A 3 28.19 -19.52 -66.48
CA GLY A 3 27.64 -20.75 -65.90
C GLY A 3 27.59 -20.57 -64.37
N PRO A 4 26.47 -20.11 -63.78
CA PRO A 4 26.40 -19.86 -62.35
C PRO A 4 26.10 -21.15 -61.57
N HIS A 5 26.94 -21.44 -60.58
CA HIS A 5 26.67 -22.43 -59.54
C HIS A 5 25.55 -21.94 -58.62
N ARG A 6 24.50 -22.76 -58.49
CA ARG A 6 23.39 -22.56 -57.56
C ARG A 6 23.87 -22.84 -56.13
N ILE A 7 23.86 -21.82 -55.28
CA ILE A 7 24.03 -21.93 -53.82
C ILE A 7 22.63 -22.09 -53.21
N PRO A 8 22.35 -23.13 -52.40
CA PRO A 8 21.08 -23.23 -51.71
C PRO A 8 21.05 -22.28 -50.49
N CYS A 9 20.11 -21.33 -50.51
CA CYS A 9 19.75 -20.50 -49.36
C CYS A 9 19.15 -21.37 -48.26
N VAL A 10 19.88 -21.58 -47.17
CA VAL A 10 19.33 -22.05 -45.90
C VAL A 10 18.81 -20.82 -45.14
N PHE A 11 17.49 -20.68 -45.09
CA PHE A 11 16.81 -19.69 -44.23
C PHE A 11 16.86 -20.21 -42.79
N VAL A 12 17.72 -19.63 -41.96
CA VAL A 12 17.70 -19.82 -40.50
C VAL A 12 16.73 -18.79 -39.92
N LEU A 13 15.55 -19.25 -39.51
CA LEU A 13 14.60 -18.45 -38.74
C LEU A 13 15.13 -18.30 -37.31
N LEU A 14 15.64 -17.11 -36.97
CA LEU A 14 15.95 -16.74 -35.58
C LEU A 14 14.63 -16.39 -34.88
N LEU A 15 14.14 -17.27 -33.98
CA LEU A 15 13.11 -16.91 -33.02
C LEU A 15 13.72 -15.97 -31.97
N ALA A 16 13.46 -14.67 -32.09
CA ALA A 16 13.72 -13.72 -31.02
C ALA A 16 12.67 -13.90 -29.92
N ALA A 17 13.06 -14.54 -28.82
CA ALA A 17 12.27 -14.54 -27.59
C ALA A 17 12.31 -13.14 -26.98
N VAL A 18 11.27 -12.34 -27.25
CA VAL A 18 11.02 -11.09 -26.53
C VAL A 18 10.54 -11.47 -25.13
N ALA A 19 11.46 -11.48 -24.18
CA ALA A 19 11.11 -11.50 -22.76
C ALA A 19 10.36 -10.20 -22.45
N LEU A 20 9.04 -10.29 -22.35
CA LEU A 20 8.20 -9.24 -21.80
C LEU A 20 8.59 -9.10 -20.31
N ALA A 21 9.52 -8.20 -20.04
CA ALA A 21 9.74 -7.70 -18.69
C ALA A 21 8.46 -6.97 -18.29
N SER A 22 7.61 -7.62 -17.48
CA SER A 22 6.55 -6.92 -16.77
C SER A 22 7.21 -5.77 -16.01
N PRO A 23 6.74 -4.52 -16.14
CA PRO A 23 7.18 -3.48 -15.24
C PRO A 23 6.71 -3.91 -13.86
N SER A 24 7.63 -4.40 -13.02
CA SER A 24 7.41 -4.39 -11.59
C SER A 24 7.17 -2.92 -11.24
N ALA A 25 5.91 -2.54 -11.05
CA ALA A 25 5.57 -1.28 -10.43
C ALA A 25 6.38 -1.26 -9.12
N GLN A 26 7.40 -0.41 -9.06
CA GLN A 26 8.18 -0.24 -7.84
C GLN A 26 7.16 0.12 -6.76
N ALA A 27 7.04 -0.74 -5.75
CA ALA A 27 6.24 -0.44 -4.58
C ALA A 27 6.66 0.98 -4.11
N PRO A 28 5.71 1.86 -3.73
CA PRO A 28 6.04 3.22 -3.36
C PRO A 28 7.18 3.18 -2.33
N THR A 29 8.33 3.74 -2.72
CA THR A 29 9.55 3.66 -1.92
C THR A 29 9.29 4.33 -0.59
N ARG A 30 9.26 3.54 0.48
CA ARG A 30 9.11 4.05 1.83
C ARG A 30 10.29 4.96 2.18
N ILE A 31 10.06 5.95 3.03
CA ILE A 31 11.12 6.84 3.53
C ILE A 31 11.31 6.65 5.04
N ALA A 32 12.52 6.23 5.42
CA ALA A 32 12.98 6.23 6.81
C ALA A 32 13.28 7.64 7.27
N THR A 33 12.66 8.05 8.36
CA THR A 33 12.76 9.41 8.88
C THR A 33 12.47 9.46 10.38
N THR A 34 12.57 10.64 10.97
CA THR A 34 12.20 10.91 12.37
C THR A 34 10.83 11.58 12.47
N ALA A 35 10.20 11.47 13.64
CA ALA A 35 8.97 12.20 13.93
C ALA A 35 9.17 13.73 13.86
N ASP A 36 10.33 14.23 14.30
CA ASP A 36 10.69 15.66 14.19
C ASP A 36 10.70 16.13 12.73
N ALA A 37 11.29 15.35 11.82
CA ALA A 37 11.35 15.69 10.41
C ALA A 37 9.96 15.69 9.74
N LEU A 38 9.08 14.74 10.11
CA LEU A 38 7.70 14.72 9.65
C LEU A 38 6.98 16.04 10.00
N VAL A 39 7.14 16.47 11.24
CA VAL A 39 6.52 17.68 11.76
C VAL A 39 7.18 18.94 11.19
N ALA A 40 8.50 18.97 11.02
CA ALA A 40 9.23 20.12 10.49
C ALA A 40 9.02 20.33 8.99
N SER A 41 8.79 19.26 8.22
CA SER A 41 8.66 19.29 6.76
C SER A 41 7.39 18.60 6.25
N PRO A 42 6.18 18.97 6.72
CA PRO A 42 4.97 18.22 6.47
C PRO A 42 4.56 18.23 4.99
N LEU A 43 4.84 19.32 4.26
CA LEU A 43 4.60 19.37 2.81
C LEU A 43 5.39 18.29 2.05
N PHE A 44 6.64 18.04 2.46
CA PHE A 44 7.48 17.04 1.80
C PHE A 44 6.94 15.63 2.04
N PHE A 45 6.53 15.33 3.27
CA PHE A 45 6.09 13.97 3.65
C PHE A 45 4.62 13.70 3.35
N HIS A 46 3.81 14.72 3.04
CA HIS A 46 2.39 14.56 2.77
C HIS A 46 2.14 13.55 1.63
N GLY A 47 1.39 12.49 1.92
CA GLY A 47 1.04 11.42 0.99
C GLY A 47 2.17 10.42 0.73
N LYS A 48 3.29 10.51 1.46
CA LYS A 48 4.41 9.56 1.32
C LYS A 48 4.27 8.41 2.30
N GLN A 49 4.70 7.24 1.85
CA GLN A 49 4.93 6.09 2.73
C GLN A 49 6.17 6.35 3.58
N ILE A 50 6.02 6.29 4.90
CA ILE A 50 7.10 6.56 5.86
C ILE A 50 7.32 5.37 6.78
N VAL A 51 8.52 5.35 7.38
CA VAL A 51 8.82 4.57 8.58
C VAL A 51 9.49 5.47 9.60
N VAL A 52 8.99 5.42 10.82
CA VAL A 52 9.55 6.10 11.99
C VAL A 52 9.76 5.10 13.12
N ARG A 53 10.73 5.39 13.98
CA ARG A 53 10.91 4.70 15.25
C ARG A 53 10.70 5.71 16.36
N GLN A 54 9.54 5.67 17.00
CA GLN A 54 9.16 6.58 18.08
C GLN A 54 8.29 5.81 19.06
N ALA A 55 8.44 6.10 20.35
CA ALA A 55 7.52 5.57 21.35
C ALA A 55 6.09 6.06 21.07
N LEU A 56 5.11 5.25 21.46
CA LEU A 56 3.71 5.59 21.36
C LEU A 56 3.18 6.10 22.71
N THR A 57 2.30 7.08 22.66
CA THR A 57 1.51 7.56 23.80
C THR A 57 0.02 7.58 23.43
N GLY A 58 -0.87 7.55 24.42
CA GLY A 58 -2.30 7.61 24.16
C GLY A 58 -3.16 7.14 25.33
N GLU A 59 -4.33 7.74 25.46
CA GLU A 59 -5.40 7.34 26.36
C GLU A 59 -6.66 7.00 25.54
N GLY A 60 -7.33 5.89 25.88
CA GLY A 60 -8.56 5.47 25.20
C GLY A 60 -8.33 5.06 23.74
N GLU A 61 -9.04 5.71 22.81
CA GLU A 61 -9.04 5.33 21.38
C GLU A 61 -7.95 6.03 20.55
N LEU A 62 -7.30 7.07 21.09
CA LEU A 62 -6.31 7.86 20.35
C LEU A 62 -4.89 7.38 20.65
N THR A 63 -4.18 6.97 19.61
CA THR A 63 -2.73 6.70 19.68
C THR A 63 -1.97 7.82 18.99
N GLN A 64 -0.87 8.27 19.60
CA GLN A 64 0.00 9.34 19.13
C GLN A 64 1.47 8.93 19.22
N LEU A 65 2.31 9.54 18.38
CA LEU A 65 3.75 9.50 18.60
C LEU A 65 4.10 10.33 19.85
N ALA A 66 4.92 9.78 20.73
CA ALA A 66 5.38 10.46 21.93
C ALA A 66 6.40 11.56 21.58
N GLU A 67 6.51 12.58 22.44
CA GLU A 67 7.57 13.60 22.41
C GLU A 67 7.68 14.43 21.11
N THR A 68 6.61 14.48 20.32
CA THR A 68 6.58 15.31 19.10
C THR A 68 6.19 16.76 19.41
N PRO A 69 6.81 17.77 18.77
CA PRO A 69 6.49 19.18 19.02
C PRO A 69 5.08 19.59 18.56
N ARG A 70 4.47 18.82 17.65
CA ARG A 70 3.06 18.91 17.24
C ARG A 70 2.48 17.50 17.20
N PRO A 71 1.20 17.31 17.52
CA PRO A 71 0.63 15.98 17.65
C PRO A 71 0.61 15.23 16.30
N VAL A 72 1.13 14.00 16.32
CA VAL A 72 1.08 13.06 15.20
C VAL A 72 0.28 11.84 15.64
N PHE A 73 -0.96 11.72 15.17
CA PHE A 73 -1.83 10.59 15.50
C PHE A 73 -1.55 9.39 14.61
N VAL A 74 -1.91 8.20 15.09
CA VAL A 74 -1.69 6.94 14.37
C VAL A 74 -3.02 6.21 14.19
N PHE A 75 -3.44 6.05 12.93
CA PHE A 75 -4.58 5.24 12.54
C PHE A 75 -4.10 3.86 12.10
N TRP A 76 -4.23 2.90 13.01
CA TRP A 76 -3.82 1.51 12.81
C TRP A 76 -4.71 0.77 11.81
N ARG A 77 -4.10 -0.05 10.96
CA ARG A 77 -4.83 -1.09 10.19
C ARG A 77 -5.40 -2.14 11.14
N GLU A 78 -4.56 -2.56 12.08
CA GLU A 78 -4.86 -3.51 13.16
C GLU A 78 -4.20 -2.98 14.42
N ARG A 79 -4.95 -2.90 15.53
CA ARG A 79 -4.40 -2.38 16.79
C ARG A 79 -3.25 -3.28 17.24
N PRO A 80 -2.05 -2.72 17.47
CA PRO A 80 -0.91 -3.52 17.85
C PRO A 80 -1.03 -4.01 19.29
N SER A 81 -0.52 -5.22 19.56
CA SER A 81 -0.37 -5.75 20.92
C SER A 81 0.83 -5.17 21.68
N ARG A 82 1.63 -4.34 21.01
CA ARG A 82 2.88 -3.75 21.50
C ARG A 82 2.93 -2.24 21.28
N SER A 83 3.71 -1.55 22.09
CA SER A 83 3.90 -0.09 22.05
C SER A 83 5.23 0.36 21.44
N GLU A 84 6.14 -0.57 21.14
CA GLU A 84 7.47 -0.31 20.60
C GLU A 84 7.69 -0.99 19.25
N GLY A 85 8.47 -0.34 18.38
CA GLY A 85 8.84 -0.87 17.06
C GLY A 85 8.94 0.20 15.97
N GLU A 86 9.08 -0.26 14.74
CA GLU A 86 9.00 0.59 13.55
C GLU A 86 7.55 0.78 13.12
N ILE A 87 7.09 2.03 13.16
CA ILE A 87 5.75 2.43 12.74
C ILE A 87 5.81 2.78 11.26
N ARG A 88 4.97 2.13 10.47
CA ARG A 88 4.95 2.24 9.00
C ARG A 88 3.56 2.61 8.55
N GLY A 89 3.45 3.59 7.66
CA GLY A 89 2.17 4.01 7.09
C GLY A 89 2.34 5.22 6.18
N GLU A 90 1.23 5.81 5.77
CA GLU A 90 1.22 7.03 4.98
C GLU A 90 1.10 8.25 5.87
N PHE A 91 1.96 9.25 5.68
CA PHE A 91 1.92 10.48 6.47
C PHE A 91 1.04 11.55 5.82
N TRP A 92 0.08 12.07 6.57
CA TRP A 92 -0.83 13.12 6.13
C TRP A 92 -0.79 14.34 7.06
N ASP A 93 -0.90 15.50 6.43
CA ASP A 93 -1.19 16.80 7.07
C ASP A 93 -2.66 17.10 6.78
N ILE A 94 -3.50 16.99 7.80
CA ILE A 94 -4.97 17.02 7.65
C ILE A 94 -5.43 18.35 7.08
N GLY A 95 -4.80 19.46 7.46
CA GLY A 95 -5.17 20.79 6.97
C GLY A 95 -4.90 21.02 5.48
N ARG A 96 -4.30 20.06 4.77
CA ARG A 96 -4.12 20.08 3.31
C ARG A 96 -5.27 19.42 2.54
N PHE A 97 -6.15 18.71 3.23
CA PHE A 97 -7.37 18.19 2.65
C PHE A 97 -8.52 19.18 2.85
N GLU A 98 -9.52 19.06 2.00
CA GLU A 98 -10.84 19.63 2.27
C GLU A 98 -11.55 18.78 3.33
N GLU A 99 -12.43 19.41 4.12
CA GLU A 99 -13.12 18.73 5.24
C GLU A 99 -13.88 17.47 4.81
N HIS A 100 -14.38 17.46 3.58
CA HIS A 100 -15.17 16.37 3.00
C HIS A 100 -14.40 15.55 1.96
N ASP A 101 -13.06 15.55 2.00
CA ASP A 101 -12.26 14.76 1.07
C ASP A 101 -12.53 13.26 1.22
N ALA A 102 -12.84 12.60 0.10
CA ALA A 102 -13.22 11.19 0.06
C ALA A 102 -12.16 10.24 0.67
N ARG A 103 -10.87 10.63 0.64
CA ARG A 103 -9.78 9.83 1.22
C ARG A 103 -9.87 9.73 2.75
N LEU A 104 -10.57 10.68 3.37
CA LEU A 104 -10.73 10.75 4.83
C LEU A 104 -11.97 10.00 5.32
N ALA A 105 -12.89 9.61 4.43
CA ALA A 105 -14.16 8.98 4.78
C ALA A 105 -14.01 7.65 5.56
N ALA A 106 -12.88 6.97 5.42
CA ALA A 106 -12.58 5.73 6.13
C ALA A 106 -12.11 5.94 7.58
N TYR A 107 -11.86 7.17 8.02
CA TYR A 107 -11.25 7.47 9.32
C TYR A 107 -12.17 8.30 10.19
N ASN A 108 -12.36 7.88 11.45
CA ASN A 108 -13.05 8.69 12.44
C ASN A 108 -12.10 9.78 12.97
N LEU A 109 -12.11 10.95 12.34
CA LEU A 109 -11.26 12.08 12.72
C LEU A 109 -11.80 12.88 13.92
N ARG A 110 -13.05 12.65 14.33
CA ARG A 110 -13.74 13.52 15.30
C ARG A 110 -13.01 13.63 16.65
N PRO A 111 -12.60 12.53 17.31
CA PRO A 111 -11.93 12.63 18.61
C PRO A 111 -10.62 13.43 18.53
N MET A 112 -9.92 13.30 17.41
CA MET A 112 -8.66 14.01 17.14
C MET A 112 -8.90 15.51 16.89
N LEU A 113 -9.91 15.86 16.09
CA LEU A 113 -10.29 17.25 15.84
C LEU A 113 -10.76 17.94 17.12
N ASP A 114 -11.53 17.25 17.95
CA ASP A 114 -11.96 17.77 19.25
C ASP A 114 -10.75 18.05 20.16
N ALA A 115 -9.77 17.13 20.18
CA ALA A 115 -8.55 17.27 20.98
C ALA A 115 -7.62 18.42 20.54
N VAL A 116 -7.48 18.68 19.22
CA VAL A 116 -6.46 19.61 18.70
C VAL A 116 -7.03 20.95 18.21
N SER A 117 -8.26 20.95 17.72
CA SER A 117 -8.88 22.11 17.06
C SER A 117 -10.31 22.40 17.55
N SER A 118 -10.72 21.81 18.67
CA SER A 118 -12.07 21.95 19.25
C SER A 118 -13.18 21.62 18.25
N GLY A 119 -12.95 20.58 17.45
CA GLY A 119 -13.91 20.05 16.48
C GLY A 119 -13.95 20.80 15.15
N ARG A 120 -13.11 21.83 14.97
CA ARG A 120 -13.01 22.58 13.71
C ARG A 120 -11.96 21.98 12.78
N TRP A 121 -12.13 22.18 11.49
CA TRP A 121 -11.10 21.82 10.52
C TRP A 121 -9.78 22.55 10.80
N PRO A 122 -8.64 21.86 10.90
CA PRO A 122 -7.37 22.48 11.24
C PRO A 122 -6.79 23.23 10.03
N PRO A 123 -6.07 24.33 10.25
CA PRO A 123 -5.22 24.88 9.20
C PRO A 123 -4.07 23.90 8.86
N ARG A 124 -3.41 24.14 7.72
CA ARG A 124 -2.21 23.39 7.32
C ARG A 124 -1.15 23.39 8.43
N GLU A 125 -0.38 22.31 8.49
CA GLU A 125 0.77 22.14 9.39
C GLU A 125 0.43 22.14 10.89
N ARG A 126 -0.82 21.82 11.24
CA ARG A 126 -1.30 21.80 12.62
C ARG A 126 -1.65 20.43 13.15
N LEU A 127 -2.17 19.55 12.30
CA LEU A 127 -2.64 18.23 12.68
C LEU A 127 -2.14 17.17 11.71
N PHE A 128 -1.40 16.21 12.24
CA PHE A 128 -0.74 15.19 11.45
C PHE A 128 -1.24 13.81 11.81
N VAL A 129 -1.30 12.93 10.81
CA VAL A 129 -1.68 11.53 11.00
C VAL A 129 -0.79 10.59 10.22
N ILE A 130 -0.58 9.40 10.76
CA ILE A 130 -0.05 8.25 10.03
C ILE A 130 -1.23 7.30 9.82
N VAL A 131 -1.68 7.16 8.58
CA VAL A 131 -2.78 6.28 8.21
C VAL A 131 -2.30 4.96 7.64
N GLY A 132 -3.17 3.94 7.71
CA GLY A 132 -2.81 2.59 7.29
C GLY A 132 -1.65 2.03 8.12
N ALA A 133 -1.53 2.46 9.38
CA ALA A 133 -0.36 2.21 10.18
C ALA A 133 -0.23 0.74 10.59
N SER A 134 1.01 0.26 10.64
CA SER A 134 1.40 -1.05 11.17
C SER A 134 2.69 -0.89 11.97
N ILE A 135 2.91 -1.77 12.94
CA ILE A 135 4.13 -1.80 13.74
C ILE A 135 4.90 -3.08 13.47
N VAL A 136 6.19 -2.97 13.19
CA VAL A 136 7.06 -4.11 12.89
C VAL A 136 8.21 -4.14 13.89
N ASP A 137 8.62 -5.33 14.31
CA ASP A 137 9.82 -5.48 15.13
C ASP A 137 11.03 -4.96 14.39
N SER A 138 11.89 -4.27 15.12
CA SER A 138 13.16 -3.82 14.60
C SER A 138 14.26 -4.26 15.56
N PRO A 139 14.99 -5.34 15.23
CA PRO A 139 16.06 -5.81 16.09
C PRO A 139 17.20 -4.77 16.14
N PRO A 140 17.93 -4.70 17.26
CA PRO A 140 19.08 -3.81 17.38
C PRO A 140 20.16 -4.20 16.35
N VAL A 141 20.69 -3.20 15.65
CA VAL A 141 21.77 -3.38 14.65
C VAL A 141 23.12 -3.16 15.33
N GLN A 142 24.08 -4.06 15.07
CA GLN A 142 25.42 -4.01 15.70
C GLN A 142 26.36 -2.98 15.05
N THR A 143 26.07 -2.52 13.83
CA THR A 143 26.86 -1.53 13.09
C THR A 143 25.95 -0.45 12.52
N PRO A 144 26.21 0.85 12.76
CA PRO A 144 25.33 1.92 12.29
C PRO A 144 25.20 1.91 10.76
N SER A 145 23.98 1.77 10.25
CA SER A 145 23.63 1.94 8.84
C SER A 145 23.05 3.32 8.55
N LEU A 146 22.93 3.71 7.27
CA LEU A 146 22.19 4.94 6.88
C LEU A 146 20.77 4.94 7.45
N ARG A 147 20.15 3.77 7.47
CA ARG A 147 18.80 3.57 7.98
C ARG A 147 18.71 3.82 9.48
N ASP A 148 19.68 3.34 10.25
CA ASP A 148 19.72 3.57 11.70
C ASP A 148 19.87 5.06 12.01
N ILE A 149 20.72 5.76 11.26
CA ILE A 149 20.90 7.21 11.40
C ILE A 149 19.61 7.97 11.03
N ALA A 150 18.91 7.56 9.97
CA ALA A 150 17.67 8.21 9.53
C ALA A 150 16.51 7.99 10.52
N LEU A 151 16.43 6.82 11.17
CA LEU A 151 15.38 6.50 12.14
C LEU A 151 15.65 7.05 13.54
N ALA A 152 16.89 6.97 14.01
CA ALA A 152 17.24 7.23 15.40
C ALA A 152 18.52 8.08 15.54
N PRO A 153 18.59 9.27 14.91
CA PRO A 153 19.82 10.07 14.85
C PRO A 153 20.33 10.49 16.24
N ALA A 154 19.44 10.68 17.21
CA ALA A 154 19.80 11.05 18.58
C ALA A 154 20.73 10.02 19.26
N GLN A 155 20.62 8.73 18.90
CA GLN A 155 21.48 7.68 19.46
C GLN A 155 22.92 7.77 18.95
N TYR A 156 23.14 8.49 17.85
CA TYR A 156 24.42 8.59 17.16
C TYR A 156 24.99 10.01 17.17
N GLU A 157 24.26 11.00 17.66
CA GLU A 157 24.70 12.39 17.69
C GLU A 157 26.09 12.53 18.35
N GLY A 158 27.01 13.20 17.64
CA GLY A 158 28.40 13.37 18.08
C GLY A 158 29.30 12.14 17.94
N ARG A 159 28.76 10.98 17.50
CA ARG A 159 29.55 9.76 17.26
C ARG A 159 30.12 9.72 15.85
N ASP A 160 31.29 9.11 15.74
CA ASP A 160 31.90 8.78 14.46
C ASP A 160 31.23 7.54 13.85
N VAL A 161 30.88 7.63 12.57
CA VAL A 161 30.23 6.58 11.80
C VAL A 161 30.90 6.40 10.45
N THR A 162 30.80 5.19 9.90
CA THR A 162 31.19 4.89 8.51
C THR A 162 29.99 4.30 7.80
N LEU A 163 29.49 5.02 6.80
CA LEU A 163 28.26 4.71 6.08
C LEU A 163 28.57 4.41 4.62
N VAL A 164 27.79 3.51 4.03
CA VAL A 164 27.88 3.19 2.61
C VAL A 164 26.54 3.49 1.96
N GLY A 165 26.54 4.16 0.81
CA GLY A 165 25.32 4.42 0.05
C GLY A 165 25.60 5.01 -1.32
N ARG A 166 24.53 5.24 -2.08
CA ARG A 166 24.56 5.83 -3.41
C ARG A 166 24.63 7.35 -3.31
N PHE A 167 25.52 7.94 -4.08
CA PHE A 167 25.60 9.38 -4.28
C PHE A 167 24.39 9.87 -5.09
N LYS A 168 23.63 10.81 -4.54
CA LYS A 168 22.40 11.36 -5.15
C LYS A 168 22.51 12.85 -5.49
N GLY A 169 23.74 13.37 -5.50
CA GLY A 169 24.03 14.78 -5.74
C GLY A 169 23.49 15.67 -4.63
N ALA A 170 23.29 16.96 -4.93
CA ALA A 170 22.70 17.95 -4.03
C ALA A 170 21.17 17.77 -3.89
N ASN A 171 20.76 16.54 -3.55
CA ASN A 171 19.36 16.11 -3.46
C ASN A 171 18.59 16.22 -4.79
N LEU A 172 19.21 15.83 -5.90
CA LEU A 172 18.65 15.96 -7.27
C LEU A 172 17.39 15.13 -7.52
N TYR A 173 17.06 14.22 -6.60
CA TYR A 173 15.91 13.31 -6.65
C TYR A 173 14.86 13.60 -5.58
N GLY A 174 15.07 14.63 -4.72
CA GLY A 174 14.13 14.95 -3.65
C GLY A 174 13.98 13.83 -2.63
N ASP A 175 15.09 13.18 -2.26
CA ASP A 175 15.13 12.12 -1.25
C ASP A 175 14.95 12.71 0.18
N LEU A 176 15.31 13.99 0.38
CA LEU A 176 15.18 14.72 1.64
C LEU A 176 14.45 16.06 1.47
N PRO A 177 13.85 16.65 2.54
CA PRO A 177 13.03 17.85 2.43
C PRO A 177 13.80 19.13 2.05
N GLN A 178 14.85 19.46 2.81
CA GLN A 178 15.63 20.69 2.65
C GLN A 178 17.13 20.38 2.69
N GLY A 179 17.91 21.25 2.06
CA GLY A 179 19.37 21.22 2.11
C GLY A 179 19.90 21.73 3.45
N VAL A 180 21.01 21.16 3.91
CA VAL A 180 21.66 21.56 5.17
C VAL A 180 22.49 22.83 5.07
N GLY A 181 22.81 23.27 3.85
CA GLY A 181 23.39 24.59 3.56
C GLY A 181 24.74 24.85 4.22
N LYS A 182 25.51 23.81 4.55
CA LYS A 182 26.84 23.94 5.16
C LYS A 182 27.89 24.29 4.11
N SER A 183 27.73 23.77 2.89
CA SER A 183 28.63 24.07 1.78
C SER A 183 27.96 23.83 0.42
N LYS A 184 28.54 24.40 -0.64
CA LYS A 184 28.13 24.08 -2.03
C LYS A 184 28.38 22.62 -2.44
N TRP A 185 29.13 21.89 -1.62
CA TRP A 185 29.48 20.50 -1.86
C TRP A 185 28.55 19.53 -1.14
N ASP A 186 27.58 20.01 -0.37
CA ASP A 186 26.68 19.14 0.37
C ASP A 186 25.92 18.23 -0.59
N PHE A 187 25.85 16.95 -0.26
CA PHE A 187 25.24 15.94 -1.10
C PHE A 187 24.48 14.90 -0.29
N VAL A 188 23.57 14.18 -0.94
CA VAL A 188 22.78 13.12 -0.32
C VAL A 188 23.44 11.77 -0.59
N LEU A 189 23.54 10.98 0.48
CA LEU A 189 23.87 9.56 0.43
C LEU A 189 22.61 8.76 0.73
N GLN A 190 22.25 7.83 -0.15
CA GLN A 190 21.00 7.06 -0.06
C GLN A 190 21.26 5.56 -0.10
N SER A 191 20.54 4.81 0.72
CA SER A 191 20.49 3.35 0.66
C SER A 191 19.10 2.86 1.07
N ALA A 192 18.53 1.93 0.30
CA ALA A 192 17.17 1.41 0.49
C ALA A 192 16.13 2.53 0.74
N ASP A 193 15.47 2.53 1.91
CA ASP A 193 14.47 3.52 2.32
C ASP A 193 15.06 4.75 3.03
N ALA A 194 16.38 4.83 3.19
CA ALA A 194 17.04 5.85 3.99
C ALA A 194 17.93 6.78 3.15
N ALA A 195 17.94 8.05 3.53
CA ALA A 195 18.83 9.06 2.98
C ALA A 195 19.34 9.98 4.09
N VAL A 196 20.59 10.41 3.99
CA VAL A 196 21.20 11.37 4.93
C VAL A 196 22.06 12.36 4.15
N TRP A 197 22.10 13.61 4.61
CA TRP A 197 23.01 14.62 4.08
C TRP A 197 24.46 14.34 4.49
N ILE A 198 25.38 14.51 3.56
CA ILE A 198 26.82 14.60 3.82
C ILE A 198 27.22 16.05 3.62
N ALA A 199 27.85 16.63 4.64
CA ALA A 199 28.24 18.03 4.67
C ALA A 199 29.76 18.19 4.87
N ASN A 200 30.28 19.37 4.53
CA ASN A 200 31.70 19.74 4.70
C ASN A 200 32.72 18.82 4.01
N LEU A 201 32.25 17.99 3.07
CA LEU A 201 33.07 17.01 2.39
C LEU A 201 32.83 17.10 0.88
N ARG A 202 33.87 17.40 0.11
CA ARG A 202 33.77 17.40 -1.35
C ARG A 202 33.75 15.95 -1.85
N PRO A 203 32.81 15.54 -2.72
CA PRO A 203 32.70 14.16 -3.20
C PRO A 203 33.76 13.83 -4.27
N ARG A 204 35.03 13.86 -3.85
CA ARG A 204 36.20 13.52 -4.67
C ARG A 204 37.15 12.60 -3.91
N GLY A 205 37.85 11.74 -4.63
CA GLY A 205 38.83 10.84 -4.03
C GLY A 205 39.72 10.21 -5.08
N ARG A 206 40.41 9.12 -4.71
CA ARG A 206 41.27 8.41 -5.64
C ARG A 206 40.44 7.80 -6.77
N GLY A 207 40.65 8.27 -7.99
CA GLY A 207 40.00 7.74 -9.19
C GLY A 207 38.58 8.27 -9.46
N PHE A 208 38.12 9.30 -8.74
CA PHE A 208 36.82 9.90 -9.01
C PHE A 208 36.72 11.35 -8.51
N GLU A 209 35.89 12.12 -9.20
CA GLU A 209 35.42 13.43 -8.79
C GLU A 209 33.97 13.54 -9.26
N LEU A 210 33.04 13.74 -8.31
CA LEU A 210 31.62 13.86 -8.61
C LEU A 210 31.18 15.30 -8.42
N ASP A 211 30.30 15.78 -9.29
CA ASP A 211 29.66 17.08 -9.15
C ASP A 211 28.25 16.91 -8.54
N PRO A 212 27.98 17.46 -7.33
CA PRO A 212 26.65 17.41 -6.72
C PRO A 212 25.51 17.94 -7.59
N THR A 213 25.80 18.79 -8.57
CA THR A 213 24.79 19.39 -9.45
C THR A 213 24.50 18.55 -10.69
N ARG A 214 25.30 17.52 -10.99
CA ARG A 214 25.20 16.74 -12.22
C ARG A 214 24.55 15.39 -11.98
N ARG A 215 23.39 15.17 -12.63
CA ARG A 215 22.70 13.87 -12.60
C ARG A 215 23.55 12.71 -13.13
N VAL A 216 24.44 12.95 -14.10
CA VAL A 216 25.31 11.91 -14.67
C VAL A 216 26.31 11.33 -13.66
N ASP A 217 26.66 12.08 -12.62
CA ASP A 217 27.62 11.64 -11.59
C ASP A 217 26.94 10.85 -10.44
N THR A 218 25.61 10.75 -10.48
CA THR A 218 24.82 10.05 -9.45
C THR A 218 24.84 8.53 -9.61
N GLY A 219 24.43 7.80 -8.57
CA GLY A 219 24.35 6.34 -8.55
C GLY A 219 25.66 5.63 -8.23
N ARG A 220 26.79 6.35 -8.16
CA ARG A 220 28.06 5.82 -7.63
C ARG A 220 27.91 5.48 -6.15
N TRP A 221 28.45 4.34 -5.74
CA TRP A 221 28.48 3.95 -4.34
C TRP A 221 29.70 4.54 -3.64
N LEU A 222 29.46 5.19 -2.51
CA LEU A 222 30.48 5.84 -1.69
C LEU A 222 30.44 5.26 -0.28
N GLN A 223 31.61 5.04 0.28
CA GLN A 223 31.81 4.91 1.72
C GLN A 223 32.21 6.28 2.26
N VAL A 224 31.49 6.77 3.26
CA VAL A 224 31.73 8.05 3.92
C VAL A 224 31.96 7.82 5.41
N THR A 225 33.04 8.38 5.94
CA THR A 225 33.29 8.42 7.38
C THR A 225 33.17 9.86 7.88
N GLY A 226 32.51 10.05 9.01
CA GLY A 226 32.31 11.38 9.60
C GLY A 226 31.57 11.31 10.92
N THR A 227 31.18 12.46 11.45
CA THR A 227 30.49 12.57 12.74
C THR A 227 29.01 12.90 12.51
N VAL A 228 28.10 12.20 13.17
CA VAL A 228 26.66 12.49 13.06
C VAL A 228 26.34 13.80 13.75
N ARG A 229 25.61 14.65 13.04
CA ARG A 229 25.09 15.93 13.52
C ARG A 229 23.60 16.01 13.22
N ARG A 230 22.89 16.78 14.04
CA ARG A 230 21.48 17.07 13.79
C ARG A 230 21.13 18.46 14.28
N ASP A 231 20.04 18.98 13.75
CA ASP A 231 19.27 20.06 14.33
C ASP A 231 17.78 19.68 14.27
N SER A 232 16.89 20.64 14.49
CA SER A 232 15.43 20.40 14.49
C SER A 232 14.84 20.10 13.11
N THR A 233 15.59 20.33 12.03
CA THR A 233 15.09 20.24 10.65
C THR A 233 15.84 19.22 9.79
N ALA A 234 17.07 18.88 10.15
CA ALA A 234 17.88 17.95 9.37
C ALA A 234 18.86 17.11 10.21
N VAL A 235 19.22 15.97 9.64
CA VAL A 235 20.31 15.11 10.09
C VAL A 235 21.37 15.09 9.01
N TRP A 236 22.64 15.23 9.39
CA TRP A 236 23.76 15.14 8.46
C TRP A 236 24.98 14.49 9.07
N ILE A 237 25.86 14.02 8.19
CA ILE A 237 27.20 13.58 8.54
C ILE A 237 28.16 14.72 8.23
N ASP A 238 28.86 15.20 9.25
CA ASP A 238 30.00 16.08 9.09
C ASP A 238 31.18 15.25 8.58
N GLY A 239 31.35 15.26 7.25
CA GLY A 239 32.17 14.29 6.54
C GLY A 239 33.67 14.55 6.72
N ARG A 240 34.43 13.48 6.94
CA ARG A 240 35.89 13.52 7.16
C ARG A 240 36.65 12.83 6.03
N SER A 241 36.17 11.68 5.56
CA SER A 241 36.78 10.96 4.45
C SER A 241 35.73 10.28 3.59
N LEU A 242 36.10 10.04 2.32
CA LEU A 242 35.31 9.22 1.41
C LEU A 242 36.17 8.32 0.52
N ALA A 243 35.57 7.22 0.07
CA ALA A 243 36.10 6.30 -0.92
C ALA A 243 34.98 5.76 -1.81
N LEU A 244 35.33 5.23 -2.98
CA LEU A 244 34.40 4.38 -3.73
C LEU A 244 34.12 3.11 -2.92
N ALA A 245 32.89 2.64 -3.00
CA ALA A 245 32.46 1.40 -2.39
C ALA A 245 31.79 0.51 -3.43
N GLU A 246 31.70 -0.77 -3.13
CA GLU A 246 30.84 -1.69 -3.86
C GLU A 246 29.38 -1.49 -3.44
N ALA A 247 28.47 -1.86 -4.34
CA ALA A 247 27.05 -1.87 -4.00
C ALA A 247 26.81 -2.88 -2.89
N ARG A 248 26.26 -2.41 -1.77
CA ARG A 248 25.80 -3.32 -0.73
C ARG A 248 24.39 -3.79 -1.09
N GLU A 249 24.19 -5.09 -1.21
CA GLU A 249 22.86 -5.67 -1.12
C GLU A 249 22.39 -5.49 0.33
N GLU A 250 21.76 -4.35 0.60
CA GLU A 250 20.84 -4.30 1.73
C GLU A 250 19.62 -5.05 1.26
N THR A 251 19.41 -6.25 1.81
CA THR A 251 18.13 -6.93 1.72
C THR A 251 17.11 -5.89 2.11
N PRO A 252 16.25 -5.41 1.18
CA PRO A 252 15.10 -4.66 1.61
C PRO A 252 14.48 -5.53 2.69
N VAL A 253 14.18 -4.96 3.85
CA VAL A 253 13.20 -5.63 4.70
C VAL A 253 11.91 -5.51 3.92
N ASP A 254 11.75 -6.38 2.92
CA ASP A 254 10.51 -6.76 2.28
C ASP A 254 9.72 -7.38 3.41
N VAL A 255 9.17 -6.50 4.24
CA VAL A 255 7.83 -6.74 4.70
C VAL A 255 7.04 -6.74 3.41
N VAL A 256 6.75 -7.96 2.94
CA VAL A 256 5.47 -8.31 2.35
C VAL A 256 4.52 -7.26 2.85
N VAL A 257 4.22 -6.25 2.04
CA VAL A 257 3.10 -5.36 2.35
C VAL A 257 2.01 -6.37 2.63
N PRO A 258 1.52 -6.54 3.88
CA PRO A 258 0.39 -7.40 4.05
C PRO A 258 -0.62 -6.71 3.16
N THR A 259 -1.00 -7.39 2.08
CA THR A 259 -2.21 -7.05 1.34
C THR A 259 -3.19 -6.61 2.40
N ILE A 260 -3.76 -5.40 2.29
CA ILE A 260 -4.94 -4.98 3.09
C ILE A 260 -5.68 -6.26 3.42
N PRO A 261 -5.85 -6.68 4.70
CA PRO A 261 -6.38 -8.00 5.00
C PRO A 261 -7.60 -8.10 4.11
N LYS A 262 -7.53 -8.93 3.06
CA LYS A 262 -8.56 -8.91 2.04
C LYS A 262 -9.78 -9.20 2.87
N ALA A 263 -10.72 -8.26 2.93
CA ALA A 263 -11.92 -8.47 3.70
C ALA A 263 -12.43 -9.87 3.30
N PRO A 264 -12.96 -10.66 4.23
CA PRO A 264 -13.28 -12.05 3.94
C PRO A 264 -14.05 -12.15 2.61
N PRO A 265 -13.79 -13.18 1.78
CA PRO A 265 -14.53 -13.34 0.54
C PRO A 265 -16.03 -13.14 0.78
N PRO A 266 -16.75 -12.46 -0.13
CA PRO A 266 -18.19 -12.34 0.03
C PRO A 266 -18.80 -13.73 0.15
N GLU A 267 -19.83 -13.85 0.97
CA GLU A 267 -20.57 -15.09 1.22
C GLU A 267 -22.07 -14.79 1.13
N VAL A 268 -22.86 -15.79 0.73
CA VAL A 268 -24.32 -15.74 0.90
C VAL A 268 -24.62 -16.11 2.34
N ILE A 269 -25.12 -15.14 3.12
CA ILE A 269 -25.40 -15.29 4.56
C ILE A 269 -26.87 -15.59 4.85
N PHE A 270 -27.74 -15.37 3.87
CA PHE A 270 -29.16 -15.64 3.97
C PHE A 270 -29.72 -15.99 2.60
N SER A 271 -30.65 -16.94 2.56
CA SER A 271 -31.48 -17.19 1.41
C SER A 271 -32.93 -17.38 1.82
N ALA A 272 -33.85 -16.93 0.97
CA ALA A 272 -35.26 -17.28 1.02
C ALA A 272 -35.67 -17.66 -0.41
N PRO A 273 -36.11 -18.90 -0.70
CA PRO A 273 -36.23 -20.04 0.24
C PRO A 273 -34.90 -20.45 0.89
N VAL A 274 -34.99 -21.20 1.99
CA VAL A 274 -33.82 -21.79 2.65
C VAL A 274 -33.37 -23.07 1.91
N PRO A 275 -32.14 -23.57 2.15
CA PRO A 275 -31.71 -24.84 1.56
C PRO A 275 -32.62 -26.00 1.92
N ASP A 276 -32.98 -26.77 0.91
CA ASP A 276 -33.86 -27.94 0.99
C ASP A 276 -35.24 -27.63 1.57
N ASP A 277 -35.73 -26.40 1.35
CA ASP A 277 -37.10 -26.02 1.67
C ASP A 277 -38.09 -26.83 0.82
N PHE A 278 -39.27 -27.10 1.37
CA PHE A 278 -40.31 -27.92 0.73
C PHE A 278 -41.63 -27.16 0.71
N ASP A 279 -42.44 -27.45 -0.31
CA ASP A 279 -43.77 -26.83 -0.49
C ASP A 279 -43.68 -25.30 -0.65
N VAL A 280 -42.61 -24.83 -1.30
CA VAL A 280 -42.39 -23.39 -1.56
C VAL A 280 -43.44 -22.88 -2.55
N GLU A 281 -44.08 -21.76 -2.21
CA GLU A 281 -45.02 -21.06 -3.10
C GLU A 281 -44.34 -20.70 -4.44
N ARG A 282 -45.06 -20.95 -5.53
CA ARG A 282 -44.51 -21.00 -6.89
C ARG A 282 -44.24 -19.61 -7.49
N ASP A 283 -44.85 -18.58 -6.93
CA ASP A 283 -44.76 -17.17 -7.35
C ASP A 283 -43.83 -16.34 -6.46
N LEU A 284 -43.22 -16.93 -5.44
CA LEU A 284 -42.28 -16.22 -4.58
C LEU A 284 -40.94 -15.96 -5.27
N PRO A 285 -40.36 -14.76 -5.11
CA PRO A 285 -39.02 -14.48 -5.58
C PRO A 285 -37.98 -15.21 -4.71
N VAL A 286 -36.85 -15.57 -5.32
CA VAL A 286 -35.68 -16.02 -4.56
C VAL A 286 -34.87 -14.81 -4.12
N ARG A 287 -34.58 -14.72 -2.82
CA ARG A 287 -33.80 -13.65 -2.20
C ARG A 287 -32.52 -14.20 -1.61
N LEU A 288 -31.39 -13.60 -1.97
CA LEU A 288 -30.07 -13.93 -1.44
C LEU A 288 -29.47 -12.68 -0.78
N GLN A 289 -29.00 -12.79 0.45
CA GLN A 289 -28.27 -11.69 1.12
C GLN A 289 -26.79 -12.02 1.23
N PHE A 290 -25.94 -11.04 0.92
CA PHE A 290 -24.50 -11.18 0.98
C PHE A 290 -23.90 -10.54 2.23
N SER A 291 -22.78 -11.08 2.70
CA SER A 291 -21.99 -10.49 3.78
C SER A 291 -21.40 -9.12 3.42
N ARG A 292 -21.32 -8.78 2.12
CA ARG A 292 -20.60 -7.62 1.58
C ARG A 292 -21.33 -6.97 0.41
N ASP A 293 -20.89 -5.76 0.06
CA ASP A 293 -21.38 -5.03 -1.11
C ASP A 293 -20.85 -5.64 -2.41
N MET A 294 -21.77 -6.04 -3.29
CA MET A 294 -21.49 -6.77 -4.53
C MET A 294 -21.50 -5.86 -5.76
N ALA A 295 -20.67 -6.19 -6.75
CA ALA A 295 -20.66 -5.53 -8.04
C ALA A 295 -21.85 -6.00 -8.90
N GLN A 296 -22.80 -5.10 -9.18
CA GLN A 296 -24.06 -5.43 -9.85
C GLN A 296 -23.87 -6.03 -11.27
N GLN A 297 -22.81 -5.63 -11.99
CA GLN A 297 -22.60 -5.99 -13.38
C GLN A 297 -22.43 -7.51 -13.60
N GLY A 298 -21.88 -8.23 -12.61
CA GLY A 298 -21.59 -9.67 -12.73
C GLY A 298 -22.81 -10.58 -12.60
N PHE A 299 -23.90 -10.12 -11.98
CA PHE A 299 -25.04 -10.99 -11.68
C PHE A 299 -25.82 -11.45 -12.91
N ARG A 300 -26.00 -10.58 -13.92
CA ARG A 300 -26.86 -10.89 -15.08
C ARG A 300 -26.39 -12.12 -15.87
N SER A 301 -25.09 -12.37 -15.92
CA SER A 301 -24.50 -13.49 -16.65
C SER A 301 -24.16 -14.69 -15.77
N ALA A 302 -24.15 -14.52 -14.45
CA ALA A 302 -23.66 -15.53 -13.51
C ALA A 302 -24.76 -16.18 -12.65
N VAL A 303 -26.00 -15.71 -12.72
CA VAL A 303 -27.15 -16.35 -12.06
C VAL A 303 -27.78 -17.36 -13.01
N ARG A 304 -27.87 -18.62 -12.58
CA ARG A 304 -28.56 -19.69 -13.33
C ARG A 304 -29.68 -20.28 -12.47
N VAL A 305 -30.86 -20.41 -13.06
CA VAL A 305 -31.96 -21.19 -12.48
C VAL A 305 -32.20 -22.41 -13.36
N SER A 306 -32.55 -23.55 -12.76
CA SER A 306 -32.87 -24.80 -13.46
C SER A 306 -33.76 -25.71 -12.61
N TYR A 307 -34.48 -26.64 -13.22
CA TYR A 307 -35.10 -27.76 -12.49
C TYR A 307 -34.16 -28.96 -12.47
N VAL A 308 -34.21 -29.75 -11.39
CA VAL A 308 -33.41 -30.97 -11.21
C VAL A 308 -34.28 -32.19 -11.46
N GLY A 309 -33.82 -33.10 -12.32
CA GLY A 309 -34.51 -34.36 -12.58
C GLY A 309 -34.15 -34.98 -13.94
N PRO A 310 -34.74 -36.14 -14.28
CA PRO A 310 -34.58 -36.73 -15.61
C PRO A 310 -35.38 -35.91 -16.63
N ASN A 311 -34.68 -35.30 -17.59
CA ASN A 311 -35.24 -34.44 -18.64
C ASN A 311 -36.15 -33.31 -18.08
N PRO A 312 -35.58 -32.38 -17.30
CA PRO A 312 -36.36 -31.31 -16.67
C PRO A 312 -36.91 -30.36 -17.74
N PRO A 313 -38.13 -29.81 -17.56
CA PRO A 313 -38.58 -28.70 -18.39
C PRO A 313 -37.65 -27.49 -18.22
N PRO A 314 -37.63 -26.54 -19.17
CA PRO A 314 -36.94 -25.28 -18.95
C PRO A 314 -37.63 -24.48 -17.83
N PRO A 315 -36.89 -23.78 -16.96
CA PRO A 315 -37.49 -22.85 -16.02
C PRO A 315 -38.08 -21.64 -16.74
N PRO A 316 -39.06 -20.93 -16.13
CA PRO A 316 -39.53 -19.65 -16.63
C PRO A 316 -38.40 -18.64 -16.80
N ASP A 317 -38.60 -17.67 -17.69
CA ASP A 317 -37.74 -16.50 -17.76
C ASP A 317 -37.72 -15.77 -16.42
N TYR A 318 -36.57 -15.20 -16.07
CA TYR A 318 -36.39 -14.51 -14.80
C TYR A 318 -35.57 -13.24 -14.94
N THR A 319 -35.77 -12.34 -13.99
CA THR A 319 -34.99 -11.11 -13.84
C THR A 319 -34.21 -11.15 -12.55
N VAL A 320 -33.09 -10.41 -12.53
CA VAL A 320 -32.21 -10.32 -11.37
C VAL A 320 -32.03 -8.85 -11.00
N ALA A 321 -32.36 -8.49 -9.78
CA ALA A 321 -32.21 -7.15 -9.24
C ALA A 321 -31.33 -7.16 -7.98
N TYR A 322 -30.27 -6.36 -7.97
CA TYR A 322 -29.41 -6.21 -6.79
C TYR A 322 -29.69 -4.88 -6.09
N ASN A 323 -29.97 -4.94 -4.79
CA ASN A 323 -30.12 -3.77 -3.92
C ASN A 323 -28.87 -3.63 -3.04
N GLY A 324 -28.05 -2.63 -3.35
CA GLY A 324 -26.82 -2.35 -2.61
C GLY A 324 -27.04 -1.90 -1.16
N ALA A 325 -28.17 -1.27 -0.83
CA ALA A 325 -28.44 -0.80 0.52
C ALA A 325 -28.66 -1.94 1.52
N THR A 326 -29.27 -3.04 1.05
CA THR A 326 -29.56 -4.23 1.87
C THR A 326 -28.66 -5.42 1.56
N ARG A 327 -27.75 -5.26 0.58
CA ARG A 327 -26.86 -6.33 0.06
C ARG A 327 -27.63 -7.55 -0.38
N SER A 328 -28.77 -7.34 -1.04
CA SER A 328 -29.67 -8.42 -1.44
C SER A 328 -29.82 -8.52 -2.95
N LEU A 329 -29.79 -9.75 -3.45
CA LEU A 329 -30.19 -10.14 -4.80
C LEU A 329 -31.61 -10.67 -4.75
N GLU A 330 -32.49 -10.15 -5.59
CA GLU A 330 -33.82 -10.70 -5.83
C GLU A 330 -33.88 -11.29 -7.23
N ILE A 331 -34.38 -12.51 -7.34
CA ILE A 331 -34.63 -13.24 -8.58
C ILE A 331 -36.14 -13.41 -8.70
N SER A 332 -36.73 -12.76 -9.70
CA SER A 332 -38.18 -12.77 -9.93
C SER A 332 -38.49 -13.50 -11.23
N PHE A 333 -39.44 -14.43 -11.19
CA PHE A 333 -39.86 -15.23 -12.34
C PHE A 333 -41.01 -14.55 -13.10
N ALA A 334 -40.97 -14.63 -14.43
CA ALA A 334 -42.01 -14.07 -15.30
C ALA A 334 -43.33 -14.86 -15.21
N GLU A 335 -43.24 -16.15 -14.91
CA GLU A 335 -44.36 -17.05 -14.69
C GLU A 335 -44.11 -17.87 -13.41
N PRO A 336 -45.17 -18.36 -12.73
CA PRO A 336 -45.00 -19.22 -11.56
C PRO A 336 -44.16 -20.46 -11.91
N LEU A 337 -43.26 -20.84 -11.00
CA LEU A 337 -42.46 -22.05 -11.13
C LEU A 337 -43.36 -23.28 -11.29
N GLU A 338 -42.89 -24.32 -11.98
CA GLU A 338 -43.59 -25.60 -12.11
C GLU A 338 -43.81 -26.26 -10.74
N ARG A 339 -44.96 -26.93 -10.60
CA ARG A 339 -45.36 -27.60 -9.36
C ARG A 339 -44.52 -28.84 -9.09
N PHE A 340 -44.27 -29.13 -7.81
CA PHE A 340 -43.56 -30.33 -7.35
C PHE A 340 -42.18 -30.54 -8.01
N GLN A 341 -41.51 -29.46 -8.40
CA GLN A 341 -40.18 -29.51 -8.99
C GLN A 341 -39.12 -29.14 -7.97
N VAL A 342 -37.97 -29.79 -8.07
CA VAL A 342 -36.77 -29.34 -7.36
C VAL A 342 -36.11 -28.24 -8.19
N VAL A 343 -36.12 -27.02 -7.67
CA VAL A 343 -35.47 -25.86 -8.27
C VAL A 343 -34.04 -25.79 -7.77
N LYS A 344 -33.09 -25.56 -8.68
CA LYS A 344 -31.70 -25.25 -8.38
C LYS A 344 -31.36 -23.85 -8.86
N VAL A 345 -30.89 -23.02 -7.94
CA VAL A 345 -30.33 -21.69 -8.21
C VAL A 345 -28.82 -21.75 -8.02
N GLU A 346 -28.06 -21.24 -8.97
CA GLU A 346 -26.59 -21.22 -8.94
C GLU A 346 -26.07 -19.79 -9.14
N LEU A 347 -25.07 -19.43 -8.33
CA LEU A 347 -24.19 -18.29 -8.55
C LEU A 347 -22.87 -18.83 -9.09
N LEU A 348 -22.63 -18.62 -10.39
CA LEU A 348 -21.47 -19.08 -11.12
C LEU A 348 -20.27 -18.13 -10.94
N GLU A 349 -19.12 -18.55 -11.47
CA GLU A 349 -17.92 -17.69 -11.52
C GLU A 349 -18.21 -16.34 -12.21
N GLY A 350 -17.56 -15.28 -11.72
CA GLY A 350 -17.73 -13.91 -12.23
C GLY A 350 -18.57 -13.00 -11.33
N VAL A 351 -19.19 -13.53 -10.27
CA VAL A 351 -19.76 -12.71 -9.19
C VAL A 351 -18.64 -12.26 -8.25
N ALA A 352 -18.58 -10.96 -7.96
CA ALA A 352 -17.54 -10.37 -7.11
C ALA A 352 -18.08 -9.21 -6.26
N ALA A 353 -17.38 -8.91 -5.17
CA ALA A 353 -17.57 -7.70 -4.39
C ALA A 353 -17.13 -6.45 -5.16
N ILE A 354 -17.51 -5.25 -4.71
CA ILE A 354 -17.14 -3.97 -5.35
C ILE A 354 -15.61 -3.79 -5.47
N ASP A 355 -14.83 -4.38 -4.55
CA ASP A 355 -13.37 -4.37 -4.56
C ASP A 355 -12.74 -5.44 -5.47
N GLY A 356 -13.55 -6.17 -6.23
CA GLY A 356 -13.12 -7.20 -7.18
C GLY A 356 -12.86 -8.57 -6.56
N GLN A 357 -13.13 -8.77 -5.27
CA GLN A 357 -12.93 -10.07 -4.63
C GLN A 357 -14.05 -11.06 -5.04
N PRO A 358 -13.70 -12.26 -5.54
CA PRO A 358 -14.70 -13.18 -6.06
C PRO A 358 -15.53 -13.84 -4.96
N LEU A 359 -16.82 -14.06 -5.26
CA LEU A 359 -17.68 -14.97 -4.52
C LEU A 359 -17.36 -16.40 -4.97
N ALA A 360 -17.21 -17.33 -4.01
CA ALA A 360 -17.09 -18.75 -4.34
C ALA A 360 -18.39 -19.25 -4.99
N PRO A 361 -18.33 -20.15 -5.99
CA PRO A 361 -19.53 -20.73 -6.59
C PRO A 361 -20.46 -21.27 -5.51
N TRP A 362 -21.74 -20.94 -5.63
CA TRP A 362 -22.73 -21.23 -4.61
C TRP A 362 -24.01 -21.74 -5.24
N SER A 363 -24.71 -22.64 -4.56
CA SER A 363 -25.98 -23.20 -5.03
C SER A 363 -27.00 -23.35 -3.93
N LEU A 364 -28.26 -23.19 -4.29
CA LEU A 364 -29.45 -23.43 -3.48
C LEU A 364 -30.37 -24.42 -4.19
N THR A 365 -30.91 -25.37 -3.44
CA THR A 365 -31.99 -26.25 -3.88
C THR A 365 -33.21 -26.08 -2.98
N PHE A 366 -34.40 -26.08 -3.57
CA PHE A 366 -35.68 -26.12 -2.85
C PHE A 366 -36.74 -26.80 -3.72
N THR A 367 -37.85 -27.24 -3.11
CA THR A 367 -38.95 -27.93 -3.80
C THR A 367 -40.20 -27.07 -3.80
N THR A 368 -40.78 -26.86 -4.98
CA THR A 368 -42.03 -26.11 -5.12
C THR A 368 -43.26 -26.92 -4.68
N GLY A 369 -44.24 -26.21 -4.15
CA GLY A 369 -45.55 -26.75 -3.78
C GLY A 369 -46.47 -27.03 -4.97
N GLY A 370 -47.71 -27.43 -4.65
CA GLY A 370 -48.75 -27.87 -5.58
C GLY A 370 -49.40 -26.79 -6.44
#